data_AF-A0A962ZUP0-F1
#
_entry.id   AF-A0A962ZUP0-F1
#
_cell.length_a   1.000
_cell.length_b   1.000
_cell.length_c   1.000
_cell.angle_alpha   90.00
_cell.angle_beta   90.00
_cell.angle_gamma   90.00
#
_symmetry.space_group_name_H-M   'P 1'
#
loop_
_entity.id
_entity.type
_entity.pdbx_description
1 polymer ?
#
loop_
_entity_poly.entity_id
_entity_poly.type
_entity_poly.pdbx_seq_one_letter_code
_entity_poly.pdbx_strand_id
1 'polypeptide(L)'
;ARSEAVMRSTRVALCPLAARGAQAGDCSGRFADGWIVFSDVDRDGRFDSRSDELIRAFDPIPKGYSLTNLAGSAAVEGLIAYLPDGTSRRNLSLLLCPPPGQPVPPWSVVLNNAGRARISRGEGQCPGQQD
;
A
#
# COMPACT_ATOMS: atom_id res chain seq x y z
N ALA A 1 6.63 8.14 -1.24
CA ALA A 1 5.56 8.25 -2.26
C ALA A 1 4.93 9.62 -2.28
N ARG A 2 4.08 10.02 -1.30
CA ARG A 2 3.50 11.39 -1.30
C ARG A 2 4.55 12.50 -1.40
N SER A 3 5.56 12.46 -0.53
CA SER A 3 6.64 13.45 -0.54
C SER A 3 7.43 13.42 -1.85
N GLU A 4 7.68 12.22 -2.39
CA GLU A 4 8.35 12.03 -3.68
C GLU A 4 7.55 12.67 -4.82
N ALA A 5 6.23 12.49 -4.87
CA ALA A 5 5.37 13.07 -5.91
C ALA A 5 5.47 14.60 -5.91
N VAL A 6 5.43 15.21 -4.72
CA VAL A 6 5.55 16.66 -4.54
C VAL A 6 6.95 17.15 -4.89
N MET A 7 8.00 16.52 -4.36
CA MET A 7 9.39 16.95 -4.55
C MET A 7 9.86 16.80 -5.99
N ARG A 8 9.41 15.75 -6.68
CA ARG A 8 9.78 15.47 -8.08
C ARG A 8 8.82 16.11 -9.08
N SER A 9 7.73 16.73 -8.61
CA SER A 9 6.66 17.28 -9.44
C SER A 9 6.13 16.29 -10.49
N THR A 10 6.06 15.01 -10.14
CA THR A 10 5.61 13.91 -11.02
C THR A 10 4.66 12.96 -10.31
N ARG A 11 3.91 12.13 -11.05
CA ARG A 11 3.08 11.08 -10.46
C ARG A 11 4.00 10.01 -9.87
N VAL A 12 3.74 9.61 -8.63
CA VAL A 12 4.50 8.55 -7.94
C VAL A 12 3.53 7.55 -7.37
N ALA A 13 3.77 6.27 -7.63
CA ALA A 13 2.83 5.23 -7.26
C ALA A 13 3.44 4.17 -6.33
N LEU A 14 2.61 3.61 -5.44
CA LEU A 14 2.88 2.38 -4.73
C LEU A 14 2.21 1.24 -5.49
N CYS A 15 3.02 0.27 -5.89
CA CYS A 15 2.64 -0.87 -6.70
C CYS A 15 2.75 -2.16 -5.88
N PRO A 16 1.65 -2.82 -5.50
CA PRO A 16 1.72 -4.09 -4.80
C PRO A 16 2.23 -5.19 -5.74
N LEU A 17 3.10 -6.07 -5.21
CA LEU A 17 3.70 -7.17 -5.96
C LEU A 17 2.98 -8.48 -5.67
N ALA A 18 2.99 -9.42 -6.62
CA ALA A 18 2.48 -10.77 -6.40
C ALA A 18 3.42 -11.62 -5.51
N ALA A 19 4.72 -11.32 -5.52
CA ALA A 19 5.75 -11.92 -4.68
C ALA A 19 6.99 -11.03 -4.65
N ARG A 20 7.88 -11.27 -3.68
CA ARG A 20 9.20 -10.59 -3.61
C ARG A 20 9.97 -10.81 -4.91
N GLY A 21 10.39 -9.71 -5.55
CA GLY A 21 11.17 -9.75 -6.79
C GLY A 21 10.34 -10.09 -8.04
N ALA A 22 9.01 -10.19 -7.94
CA ALA A 22 8.15 -10.23 -9.11
C ALA A 22 8.33 -8.94 -9.93
N GLN A 23 8.26 -9.06 -11.26
CA GLN A 23 8.22 -7.87 -12.11
C GLN A 23 6.98 -7.07 -11.74
N ALA A 24 7.17 -5.81 -11.37
CA ALA A 24 6.13 -4.93 -10.86
C ALA A 24 5.17 -4.41 -11.96
N GLY A 25 5.07 -5.13 -13.08
CA GLY A 25 4.56 -4.60 -14.33
C GLY A 25 3.12 -4.10 -14.24
N ASP A 26 2.22 -4.82 -13.59
CA ASP A 26 0.78 -4.53 -13.63
C ASP A 26 0.18 -4.15 -12.26
N CYS A 27 0.99 -4.13 -11.20
CA CYS A 27 0.56 -3.75 -9.85
C CYS A 27 -0.69 -4.51 -9.35
N SER A 28 -0.85 -5.77 -9.80
CA SER A 28 -2.00 -6.64 -9.54
C SER A 28 -1.85 -7.49 -8.27
N GLY A 29 -0.77 -7.28 -7.51
CA GLY A 29 -0.49 -8.02 -6.29
C GLY A 29 -1.23 -7.51 -5.05
N ARG A 30 -0.82 -8.03 -3.88
CA ARG A 30 -1.32 -7.63 -2.57
C ARG A 30 -0.24 -6.86 -1.82
N PHE A 31 -0.60 -5.78 -1.12
CA PHE A 31 0.36 -5.05 -0.28
C PHE A 31 0.99 -5.91 0.82
N ALA A 32 0.33 -7.00 1.23
CA ALA A 32 0.88 -7.96 2.17
C ALA A 32 2.15 -8.67 1.64
N ASP A 33 2.25 -8.88 0.32
CA ASP A 33 3.33 -9.63 -0.32
C ASP A 33 4.52 -8.74 -0.73
N GLY A 34 4.49 -7.48 -0.33
CA GLY A 34 5.49 -6.46 -0.66
C GLY A 34 4.99 -5.51 -1.75
N TRP A 35 5.69 -4.38 -1.89
CA TRP A 35 5.35 -3.36 -2.88
C TRP A 35 6.60 -2.57 -3.28
N ILE A 36 6.53 -1.93 -4.43
CA ILE A 36 7.52 -0.92 -4.82
C ILE A 36 6.90 0.47 -4.82
N VAL A 37 7.78 1.47 -4.81
CA VAL A 37 7.47 2.87 -5.05
C VAL A 37 8.27 3.29 -6.27
N PHE A 38 7.60 3.84 -7.28
CA PHE A 38 8.24 4.26 -8.52
C PHE A 38 7.65 5.58 -9.03
N SER A 39 8.44 6.34 -9.80
CA SER A 39 7.91 7.46 -10.57
C SER A 39 7.19 6.93 -11.79
N ASP A 40 5.93 7.30 -11.98
CA ASP A 40 5.07 6.80 -13.05
C ASP A 40 4.92 7.94 -14.07
N VAL A 41 5.93 8.06 -14.93
CA VAL A 41 6.14 9.28 -15.73
C VAL A 41 5.14 9.37 -16.88
N ASP A 42 4.85 8.23 -17.51
CA ASP A 42 3.90 8.10 -18.61
C ASP A 42 2.43 7.98 -18.15
N ARG A 43 2.22 7.81 -16.83
CA ARG A 43 0.91 7.77 -16.15
C ARG A 43 0.07 6.54 -16.49
N ASP A 44 0.68 5.45 -16.91
CA ASP A 44 -0.04 4.23 -17.23
C ASP A 44 -0.33 3.34 -16.00
N GLY A 45 0.28 3.68 -14.85
CA GLY A 45 0.10 2.95 -13.59
C GLY A 45 0.82 1.61 -13.54
N ARG A 46 1.78 1.39 -14.43
CA ARG A 46 2.61 0.20 -14.55
C ARG A 46 4.07 0.59 -14.34
N PHE A 47 4.87 -0.31 -13.79
CA PHE A 47 6.30 -0.05 -13.70
C PHE A 47 7.01 -0.57 -14.96
N ASP A 48 7.59 0.34 -15.75
CA ASP A 48 8.52 0.01 -16.83
C ASP A 48 9.88 0.64 -16.55
N SER A 49 10.92 -0.18 -16.33
CA SER A 49 12.28 0.30 -16.05
C SER A 49 12.92 1.12 -17.18
N ARG A 50 12.31 1.19 -18.37
CA ARG A 50 12.77 2.02 -19.49
C ARG A 50 12.30 3.48 -19.39
N SER A 51 11.12 3.72 -18.83
CA SER A 51 10.50 5.04 -18.68
C SER A 51 10.45 5.53 -17.23
N ASP A 52 10.44 4.61 -16.27
CA ASP A 52 10.22 4.88 -14.85
C ASP A 52 11.47 4.65 -13.98
N GLU A 53 11.53 5.38 -12.86
CA GLU A 53 12.53 5.23 -11.82
C GLU A 53 11.97 4.44 -10.64
N LEU A 54 12.61 3.33 -10.28
CA LEU A 54 12.37 2.65 -9.02
C LEU A 54 12.92 3.49 -7.86
N ILE A 55 12.04 4.03 -7.03
CA ILE A 55 12.41 4.87 -5.89
C ILE A 55 12.72 4.01 -4.65
N ARG A 56 11.92 2.97 -4.41
CA ARG A 56 12.10 2.07 -3.25
C ARG A 56 11.37 0.75 -3.42
N ALA A 57 11.93 -0.33 -2.88
CA ALA A 57 11.25 -1.61 -2.72
C ALA A 57 11.02 -1.92 -1.24
N PHE A 58 9.90 -2.57 -0.93
CA PHE A 58 9.53 -3.03 0.40
C PHE A 58 9.24 -4.52 0.38
N ASP A 59 9.78 -5.20 1.38
CA ASP A 59 9.60 -6.63 1.58
C ASP A 59 8.17 -6.98 2.03
N PRO A 60 7.73 -8.25 1.86
CA PRO A 60 6.48 -8.73 2.42
C PRO A 60 6.36 -8.44 3.92
N ILE A 61 5.13 -8.30 4.40
CA ILE A 61 4.89 -8.15 5.84
C ILE A 61 5.42 -9.37 6.61
N PRO A 62 5.79 -9.24 7.89
CA PRO A 62 6.29 -10.37 8.67
C PRO A 62 5.29 -11.53 8.72
N LYS A 63 5.82 -12.77 8.71
CA LYS A 63 4.99 -13.98 8.78
C LYS A 63 4.07 -13.96 10.01
N GLY A 64 2.85 -14.44 9.82
CA GLY A 64 1.81 -14.49 10.85
C GLY A 64 1.01 -13.19 11.00
N TYR A 65 1.49 -12.07 10.46
CA TYR A 65 0.68 -10.86 10.33
C TYR A 65 -0.21 -10.94 9.09
N SER A 66 -1.32 -10.21 9.10
CA SER A 66 -2.16 -10.02 7.92
C SER A 66 -2.39 -8.54 7.63
N LEU A 67 -2.57 -8.20 6.35
CA LEU A 67 -2.88 -6.84 5.89
C LEU A 67 -4.15 -6.85 5.05
N THR A 68 -5.20 -6.21 5.54
CA THR A 68 -6.56 -6.29 4.97
C THR A 68 -7.25 -4.92 4.96
N ASN A 69 -8.46 -4.84 4.44
CA ASN A 69 -9.36 -3.70 4.69
C ASN A 69 -9.78 -3.62 6.17
N LEU A 70 -10.45 -2.54 6.59
CA LEU A 70 -10.87 -2.37 8.00
C LEU A 70 -11.82 -3.45 8.52
N ALA A 71 -12.54 -4.14 7.64
CA ALA A 71 -13.46 -5.20 8.01
C ALA A 71 -12.79 -6.58 8.12
N GLY A 72 -11.47 -6.69 7.84
CA GLY A 72 -10.77 -7.98 7.84
C GLY A 72 -11.23 -8.94 6.75
N SER A 73 -11.98 -8.45 5.76
CA SER A 73 -12.73 -9.29 4.81
C SER A 73 -12.04 -9.45 3.46
N ALA A 74 -11.11 -8.56 3.11
CA ALA A 74 -10.44 -8.55 1.81
C ALA A 74 -9.00 -8.06 1.92
N ALA A 75 -8.14 -8.57 1.04
CA ALA A 75 -6.77 -8.09 0.90
C ALA A 75 -6.75 -6.63 0.39
N VAL A 76 -5.67 -5.92 0.71
CA VAL A 76 -5.43 -4.59 0.12
C VAL A 76 -4.66 -4.75 -1.18
N GLU A 77 -5.32 -4.40 -2.27
CA GLU A 77 -4.83 -4.53 -3.64
C GLU A 77 -4.93 -3.19 -4.40
N GLY A 78 -4.33 -3.20 -5.59
CA GLY A 78 -4.40 -2.11 -6.55
C GLY A 78 -3.50 -0.92 -6.21
N LEU A 79 -3.04 -0.26 -7.27
CA LEU A 79 -2.13 0.89 -7.22
C LEU A 79 -2.62 2.00 -6.26
N ILE A 80 -1.69 2.57 -5.51
CA ILE A 80 -1.92 3.85 -4.81
C ILE A 80 -1.03 4.89 -5.46
N ALA A 81 -1.62 5.78 -6.26
CA ALA A 81 -0.88 6.85 -6.91
C ALA A 81 -1.03 8.17 -6.16
N TYR A 82 0.05 8.95 -6.10
CA TYR A 82 0.06 10.33 -5.65
C TYR A 82 0.36 11.25 -6.82
N LEU A 83 -0.38 12.34 -6.91
CA LEU A 83 -0.18 13.40 -7.90
C LEU A 83 0.86 14.44 -7.40
N PRO A 84 1.38 15.30 -8.29
CA PRO A 84 2.33 16.36 -7.91
C PRO A 84 1.82 17.32 -6.83
N ASP A 85 0.50 17.48 -6.69
CA ASP A 85 -0.14 18.28 -5.64
C ASP A 85 -0.25 17.54 -4.29
N GLY A 86 0.22 16.30 -4.22
CA GLY A 86 0.21 15.44 -3.03
C GLY A 86 -1.12 14.73 -2.76
N THR A 87 -2.11 14.84 -3.65
CA THR A 87 -3.39 14.11 -3.56
C THR A 87 -3.26 12.67 -4.05
N SER A 88 -4.09 11.75 -3.54
CA SER A 88 -4.14 10.35 -4.00
C SER A 88 -5.43 10.01 -4.76
N ARG A 89 -6.47 10.84 -4.64
CA ARG A 89 -7.82 10.65 -5.19
C ARG A 89 -8.49 9.30 -4.83
N ARG A 90 -7.94 8.57 -3.85
CA ARG A 90 -8.43 7.27 -3.40
C ARG A 90 -8.59 7.27 -1.88
N ASN A 91 -9.72 6.78 -1.41
CA ASN A 91 -9.92 6.43 -0.01
C ASN A 91 -9.63 4.94 0.17
N LEU A 92 -8.77 4.58 1.12
CA LEU A 92 -8.53 3.19 1.50
C LEU A 92 -7.94 3.13 2.90
N SER A 93 -8.07 1.96 3.52
CA SER A 93 -7.43 1.67 4.80
C SER A 93 -6.67 0.35 4.70
N LEU A 94 -5.46 0.31 5.25
CA LEU A 94 -4.69 -0.91 5.41
C LEU A 94 -4.66 -1.27 6.89
N LEU A 95 -5.39 -2.31 7.27
CA LEU A 95 -5.41 -2.85 8.62
C LEU A 95 -4.32 -3.91 8.77
N LEU A 96 -3.34 -3.66 9.64
CA LEU A 96 -2.34 -4.65 10.03
C LEU A 96 -2.80 -5.36 11.30
N CYS A 97 -2.97 -6.67 11.17
CA CYS A 97 -3.36 -7.56 12.26
C CYS A 97 -2.17 -8.40 12.71
N PRO A 98 -1.93 -8.51 14.03
CA PRO A 98 -0.89 -9.37 14.57
C PRO A 98 -1.27 -10.85 14.48
N PRO A 99 -0.30 -11.76 14.69
CA PRO A 99 -0.58 -13.18 14.77
C PRO A 99 -1.60 -13.51 15.89
N PRO A 100 -2.44 -14.55 15.70
CA PRO A 100 -3.39 -14.97 16.73
C PRO A 100 -2.72 -15.21 18.09
N GLY A 101 -3.38 -14.79 19.17
CA GLY A 101 -2.89 -14.96 20.54
C GLY A 101 -1.83 -13.94 20.98
N GLN A 102 -1.43 -12.99 20.13
CA GLN A 102 -0.57 -11.89 20.57
C GLN A 102 -1.38 -10.77 21.25
N PRO A 103 -0.96 -10.27 22.43
CA PRO A 103 -1.64 -9.19 23.14
C PRO A 103 -1.28 -7.81 22.57
N VAL A 104 -1.24 -7.70 21.24
CA VAL A 104 -0.96 -6.46 20.52
C VAL A 104 -2.25 -6.04 19.83
N PRO A 105 -2.74 -4.80 20.02
CA PRO A 105 -3.91 -4.35 19.28
C PRO A 105 -3.57 -4.19 17.79
N PRO A 106 -4.52 -4.46 16.88
CA PRO A 106 -4.33 -4.13 15.47
C PRO A 106 -4.18 -2.63 15.28
N TRP A 107 -3.60 -2.22 14.16
CA TRP A 107 -3.52 -0.82 13.78
C TRP A 107 -3.68 -0.68 12.27
N SER A 108 -4.21 0.46 11.86
CA SER A 108 -4.49 0.75 10.47
C SER A 108 -3.78 2.00 9.98
N VAL A 109 -3.48 2.01 8.69
CA VAL A 109 -3.15 3.22 7.94
C VAL A 109 -4.38 3.62 7.15
N VAL A 110 -4.94 4.79 7.46
CA VAL A 110 -6.11 5.34 6.76
C VAL A 110 -5.62 6.43 5.80
N LEU A 111 -5.93 6.25 4.52
CA LEU A 111 -5.66 7.20 3.45
C LEU A 111 -6.97 7.79 2.95
N ASN A 112 -7.01 9.11 2.84
CA ASN A 112 -8.09 9.83 2.18
C ASN A 112 -7.71 10.31 0.77
N ASN A 113 -8.70 10.77 0.01
CA ASN A 113 -8.54 11.30 -1.33
C ASN A 113 -7.57 12.49 -1.44
N ALA A 114 -7.43 13.31 -0.39
CA ALA A 114 -6.47 14.40 -0.31
C ALA A 114 -5.01 13.91 -0.14
N GLY A 115 -4.79 12.60 -0.08
CA GLY A 115 -3.47 11.99 0.04
C GLY A 115 -2.93 11.97 1.46
N ARG A 116 -3.70 12.36 2.48
CA ARG A 116 -3.23 12.30 3.87
C ARG A 116 -3.35 10.88 4.38
N ALA A 117 -2.22 10.22 4.58
CA ALA A 117 -2.13 8.98 5.35
C ALA A 117 -2.05 9.28 6.85
N ARG A 118 -2.82 8.57 7.67
CA ARG A 118 -2.76 8.64 9.14
C ARG A 118 -2.74 7.23 9.74
N ILE A 119 -2.13 7.10 10.91
CA ILE A 119 -2.18 5.87 11.69
C ILE A 119 -3.40 5.92 12.63
N SER A 120 -4.10 4.80 12.78
CA SER A 120 -5.14 4.57 13.79
C SER A 120 -4.81 3.30 14.56
N ARG A 121 -4.88 3.32 15.90
CA ARG A 121 -4.57 2.15 16.74
C ARG A 121 -5.86 1.59 17.33
N GLY A 122 -5.98 0.27 17.39
CA GLY A 122 -7.17 -0.42 17.92
C GLY A 122 -8.42 -0.26 17.05
N GLU A 123 -8.28 0.20 15.80
CA GLU A 123 -9.38 0.35 14.85
C GLU A 123 -9.30 -0.73 13.76
N GLY A 124 -10.41 -1.43 13.52
CA GLY A 124 -10.55 -2.48 12.52
C GLY A 124 -10.80 -3.86 13.13
N GLN A 125 -11.28 -4.79 12.30
CA GLN A 125 -11.60 -6.17 12.68
C GLN A 125 -10.60 -7.11 12.02
N CYS A 126 -9.90 -7.93 12.82
CA CYS A 126 -8.97 -8.90 12.27
C CYS A 126 -9.69 -10.13 11.71
N PRO A 127 -9.18 -10.74 10.62
CA PRO A 127 -9.75 -11.96 10.08
C PRO A 127 -9.88 -13.04 11.16
N GLY A 128 -11.05 -13.68 11.24
CA GLY A 128 -11.30 -14.75 12.21
C GLY A 128 -11.56 -14.29 13.65
N GLN A 129 -11.58 -12.98 13.93
CA GLN A 129 -12.19 -12.43 15.14
C GLN A 129 -13.65 -12.09 14.85
N GLN A 130 -14.48 -13.12 14.70
CA GLN A 130 -15.93 -13.01 14.86
C GLN A 130 -16.23 -13.50 16.28
N ASP A 131 -16.85 -12.64 17.08
CA ASP A 131 -17.42 -13.03 18.38
C ASP A 131 -18.47 -14.15 18.20
#